data_AF-A0A920QHW2-F1
#
_entry.id   AF-A0A920QHW2-F1
#
_cell.length_a   1.000
_cell.length_b   1.000
_cell.length_c   1.000
_cell.angle_alpha   90.00
_cell.angle_beta   90.00
_cell.angle_gamma   90.00
#
_symmetry.space_group_name_H-M   'P 1'
#
loop_
_entity.id
_entity.type
_entity.pdbx_description
1 polymer ?
#
loop_
_entity_poly.entity_id
_entity_poly.type
_entity_poly.pdbx_seq_one_letter_code
_entity_poly.pdbx_strand_id
1 'polypeptide(L)' 'MKASEQAPFSSLRFAEICEEVLPPGVVNVLTGDGICGDPMVRHPDVRRVGIVGSVPTGKIIAKAAAMI' A
#
# COMPACT_ATOMS: atom_id res chain seq x y z
N MET A 1 -2.98 -1.76 -2.13
CA MET A 1 -1.51 -1.80 -2.31
C MET A 1 -1.04 -0.42 -2.72
N LYS A 2 0.07 0.05 -2.14
CA LYS A 2 0.68 1.32 -2.52
C LYS A 2 1.97 1.03 -3.28
N ALA A 3 2.05 1.44 -4.55
CA ALA A 3 3.20 1.24 -5.40
C ALA A 3 4.31 2.27 -5.08
N SER A 4 5.56 1.90 -5.40
CA SER A 4 6.70 2.83 -5.35
C SER A 4 6.53 3.94 -6.37
N GLU A 5 6.84 5.17 -5.96
CA GLU A 5 6.92 6.34 -6.83
C GLU A 5 8.01 6.23 -7.89
N GLN A 6 9.09 5.48 -7.61
CA GLN A 6 10.23 5.34 -8.52
C GLN A 6 10.00 4.26 -9.57
N ALA A 7 9.23 3.22 -9.24
CA ALA A 7 9.02 2.06 -10.10
C ALA A 7 7.57 1.51 -9.99
N PRO A 8 6.55 2.25 -10.47
CA PRO A 8 5.15 1.85 -10.28
C PRO A 8 4.65 0.82 -11.32
N PHE A 9 5.29 0.71 -12.49
CA PHE A 9 4.70 0.05 -13.65
C PHE A 9 4.40 -1.44 -13.44
N SER A 10 5.25 -2.20 -12.75
CA SER A 10 4.96 -3.61 -12.46
C SER A 10 3.75 -3.78 -11.55
N SER A 11 3.54 -2.85 -10.60
CA SER A 11 2.37 -2.87 -9.72
C SER A 11 1.09 -2.51 -10.46
N LEU A 12 1.17 -1.56 -11.40
CA LEU A 12 0.04 -1.20 -12.25
C LEU A 12 -0.31 -2.34 -13.22
N ARG A 13 0.69 -2.98 -13.84
CA ARG A 13 0.45 -4.16 -14.68
C ARG A 13 -0.16 -5.31 -13.91
N PHE A 14 0.23 -5.51 -12.65
CA PHE A 14 -0.43 -6.47 -11.76
C PHE A 14 -1.90 -6.11 -11.49
N ALA A 15 -2.22 -4.82 -11.34
CA ALA A 15 -3.60 -4.36 -11.17
C ALA A 15 -4.46 -4.69 -12.39
N GLU A 16 -3.96 -4.42 -13.61
CA GLU A 16 -4.64 -4.76 -14.86
C GLU A 16 -4.95 -6.26 -14.97
N ILE A 17 -3.99 -7.12 -14.61
CA ILE A 17 -4.19 -8.57 -14.61
C ILE A 17 -5.23 -8.98 -13.54
N CYS A 18 -5.24 -8.30 -12.39
CA CYS A 18 -6.23 -8.57 -11.35
C CYS A 18 -7.65 -8.17 -11.76
N GLU A 19 -7.82 -7.08 -12.51
CA GLU A 19 -9.13 -6.64 -13.02
C GLU A 19 -9.78 -7.67 -13.97
N GLU A 20 -8.98 -8.47 -14.67
CA GLU A 20 -9.47 -9.54 -15.55
C GLU A 20 -10.06 -10.74 -14.77
N VAL A 21 -9.72 -10.89 -13.48
CA VAL A 21 -10.01 -12.11 -12.70
C VAL A 21 -10.82 -11.82 -11.43
N LEU A 22 -10.66 -10.64 -10.83
CA LEU A 22 -11.22 -10.30 -9.52
C LEU A 22 -12.36 -9.28 -9.64
N PRO A 23 -13.39 -9.37 -8.76
CA PRO A 23 -14.41 -8.34 -8.68
C PRO A 23 -13.82 -6.95 -8.35
N PRO A 24 -14.48 -5.86 -8.77
CA PRO A 24 -14.07 -4.50 -8.43
C PRO A 24 -13.88 -4.30 -6.92
N GLY A 25 -12.80 -3.62 -6.54
CA GLY A 25 -12.51 -3.25 -5.15
C GLY A 25 -11.78 -4.32 -4.33
N VAL A 26 -11.61 -5.56 -4.84
CA VAL A 26 -10.82 -6.60 -4.14
C VAL A 26 -9.33 -6.24 -4.11
N VAL A 27 -8.79 -5.76 -5.22
CA VAL A 27 -7.42 -5.24 -5.32
C VAL A 27 -7.49 -3.80 -5.77
N ASN A 28 -6.93 -2.91 -4.95
CA ASN A 28 -6.76 -1.49 -5.30
C ASN A 28 -5.26 -1.18 -5.29
N VAL A 29 -4.77 -0.54 -6.35
CA VAL A 29 -3.39 -0.07 -6.45
C VAL A 29 -3.38 1.44 -6.52
N LEU A 30 -2.64 2.07 -5.60
CA LEU A 30 -2.45 3.51 -5.54
C LEU A 30 -0.99 3.83 -5.88
N THR A 31 -0.78 4.91 -6.61
CA THR A 31 0.56 5.49 -6.87
C THR A 31 0.72 6.79 -6.11
N GLY A 32 1.96 7.16 -5.80
CA GLY A 32 2.30 8.37 -5.04
C GLY A 32 3.55 8.14 -4.21
N ASP A 33 3.88 9.06 -3.32
CA ASP A 33 5.00 8.98 -2.38
C ASP A 33 4.56 8.48 -0.99
N GLY A 34 5.37 8.72 0.04
CA GLY A 34 5.05 8.37 1.43
C GLY A 34 3.79 9.05 1.98
N ILE A 35 3.40 10.22 1.47
CA ILE A 35 2.22 10.96 1.92
C ILE A 35 0.95 10.16 1.62
N CYS A 36 0.92 9.48 0.48
CA CYS A 36 -0.23 8.64 0.12
C CYS A 36 -0.29 7.34 0.96
N GLY A 37 0.83 6.89 1.53
CA GLY A 37 0.87 5.68 2.37
C GLY A 37 0.40 5.90 3.82
N ASP A 38 0.71 7.06 4.43
CA ASP A 38 0.43 7.30 5.86
C ASP A 38 -1.06 7.17 6.24
N PRO A 39 -2.03 7.72 5.47
CA PRO A 39 -3.45 7.53 5.77
C PRO A 39 -3.88 6.06 5.76
N MET A 40 -3.32 5.24 4.87
CA MET A 40 -3.64 3.80 4.80
C MET A 40 -3.17 3.06 6.05
N VAL A 41 -2.00 3.43 6.58
CA VAL A 41 -1.44 2.83 7.79
C VAL A 41 -2.25 3.23 9.03
N ARG A 42 -2.85 4.42 9.02
CA ARG A 42 -3.63 5.02 10.12
C ARG A 42 -5.13 4.72 10.07
N HIS A 43 -5.60 4.02 9.05
CA HIS A 43 -7.03 3.84 8.83
C HIS A 43 -7.60 2.75 9.75
N PRO A 44 -8.69 3.01 10.50
CA PRO A 44 -9.25 2.05 11.46
C PRO A 44 -9.70 0.72 10.82
N ASP A 45 -10.13 0.75 9.56
CA ASP A 45 -10.56 -0.46 8.85
C ASP A 45 -9.39 -1.31 8.29
N VAL A 46 -8.14 -0.83 8.36
CA VAL A 46 -6.98 -1.58 7.85
C VAL A 46 -6.51 -2.60 8.88
N ARG A 47 -6.82 -3.87 8.60
CA ARG A 47 -6.56 -4.99 9.52
C ARG A 47 -5.13 -5.49 9.51
N ARG A 48 -4.36 -5.21 8.45
CA ARG A 48 -2.98 -5.66 8.29
C ARG A 48 -2.19 -4.72 7.39
N VAL A 49 -0.95 -4.45 7.78
CA VAL A 49 0.02 -3.70 6.98
C VAL A 49 1.22 -4.59 6.69
N GLY A 50 1.63 -4.65 5.42
CA GLY A 50 2.87 -5.28 4.97
C GLY A 50 3.71 -4.27 4.22
N ILE A 51 5.00 -4.20 4.52
CA ILE A 51 5.97 -3.33 3.86
C ILE A 51 7.19 -4.12 3.41
N VAL A 52 7.67 -3.81 2.21
CA VAL A 52 9.01 -4.14 1.73
C VAL A 52 9.73 -2.82 1.51
N GLY A 53 10.82 -2.59 2.25
CA GLY A 53 11.52 -1.30 2.25
C GLY A 53 12.58 -1.21 3.34
N SER A 54 12.95 0.02 3.71
CA SER A 54 14.01 0.26 4.70
C SER A 54 13.55 -0.01 6.15
N VAL A 55 14.50 -0.40 7.02
CA VAL A 55 14.23 -0.58 8.45
C VAL A 55 13.73 0.71 9.13
N PRO A 56 14.30 1.90 8.88
CA PRO A 56 13.74 3.15 9.40
C PRO A 56 12.28 3.36 9.04
N THR A 57 11.91 3.16 7.76
CA THR A 57 10.52 3.30 7.31
C THR A 57 9.60 2.29 7.99
N GLY A 58 10.05 1.03 8.13
CA GLY A 58 9.29 -0.01 8.84
C GLY A 58 8.98 0.36 10.29
N LYS A 59 9.94 0.96 11.02
CA LYS A 59 9.72 1.44 12.39
C LYS A 59 8.68 2.56 12.47
N ILE A 60 8.70 3.49 11.50
CA ILE A 60 7.71 4.58 11.42
C ILE A 60 6.31 4.01 11.20
N ILE A 61 6.16 3.10 10.25
CA ILE A 61 4.87 2.45 9.92
C ILE A 61 4.36 1.62 11.10
N ALA A 62 5.22 0.81 11.73
CA ALA A 62 4.83 0.02 12.89
C ALA A 62 4.32 0.90 14.04
N LYS A 63 4.98 2.03 14.29
CA LYS A 63 4.53 3.01 15.29
C LYS A 63 3.19 3.63 14.89
N ALA A 64 3.02 4.01 13.62
CA ALA A 64 1.78 4.62 13.13
C ALA A 64 0.58 3.66 13.21
N ALA A 65 0.77 2.39 12.84
CA ALA A 65 -0.27 1.35 12.90
C ALA A 65 -0.69 0.97 14.32
N ALA A 66 0.20 1.14 15.31
CA ALA A 66 -0.07 0.78 16.70
C ALA A 66 -0.87 1.85 17.48
N MET A 67 -1.13 3.01 16.89
CA MET A 67 -1.82 4.13 17.55
C MET A 67 -3.33 4.22 17.22
N ILE A 68 -3.91 3.14 16.70
CA ILE A 68 -5.30 3.01 16.26
C ILE A 68 -5.92 1.82 16.99
#